data_AF-A0A5M6D7K3-F1
#
_entry.id   AF-A0A5M6D7K3-F1
#
_cell.length_a   1.000
_cell.length_b   1.000
_cell.length_c   1.000
_cell.angle_alpha   90.00
_cell.angle_beta   90.00
_cell.angle_gamma   90.00
#
_symmetry.space_group_name_H-M   'P 1'
#
loop_
_entity.id
_entity.type
_entity.pdbx_description
1 polymer ?
#
loop_
_entity_poly.entity_id
_entity_poly.type
_entity_poly.pdbx_seq_one_letter_code
_entity_poly.pdbx_strand_id
1 'polypeptide(L)'
;MEPNNLDKWDVARYNELNGYFRIKIKYLLESDPFLMEIIAQQNSIALPDLVDRMSLDDQQQWAEFLALDKLKLHLNIQNHLEGKGTPYSPENGFASDSANNENLW
;
A
#
# COMPACT_ATOMS: atom_id res chain seq x y z
N MET A 1 8.11 -13.41 23.09
CA MET A 1 8.64 -13.35 21.71
C MET A 1 7.46 -13.65 20.81
N GLU A 2 6.96 -12.67 20.06
CA GLU A 2 5.90 -12.94 19.09
C GLU A 2 6.46 -13.88 18.02
N PRO A 3 5.75 -14.95 17.64
CA PRO A 3 6.22 -15.88 16.62
C PRO A 3 6.43 -15.12 15.31
N ASN A 4 7.55 -15.41 14.62
CA ASN A 4 7.93 -14.82 13.33
C ASN A 4 6.78 -14.96 12.32
N ASN A 5 5.89 -13.97 12.25
CA ASN A 5 4.83 -13.88 11.25
C ASN A 5 5.37 -13.56 9.84
N LEU A 6 6.70 -13.46 9.68
CA LEU A 6 7.38 -13.25 8.40
C LEU A 6 7.16 -14.42 7.42
N ASP A 7 6.89 -15.63 7.92
CA ASP A 7 6.53 -16.78 7.07
C ASP A 7 5.20 -16.58 6.32
N LYS A 8 4.39 -15.60 6.72
CA LYS A 8 3.12 -15.23 6.06
C LYS A 8 3.28 -14.10 5.04
N TRP A 9 4.51 -13.64 4.80
CA TRP A 9 4.74 -12.63 3.78
C TRP A 9 4.52 -13.22 2.38
N ASP A 10 3.40 -12.86 1.77
CA ASP A 10 3.06 -13.23 0.40
C ASP A 10 3.24 -12.04 -0.54
N VAL A 11 4.36 -12.03 -1.26
CA VAL A 11 4.70 -10.99 -2.24
C VAL A 11 3.68 -10.94 -3.38
N ALA A 12 3.23 -12.09 -3.85
CA ALA A 12 2.32 -12.17 -5.00
C ALA A 12 0.97 -11.57 -4.63
N ARG A 13 0.43 -11.96 -3.48
CA ARG A 13 -0.83 -11.43 -2.95
C ARG A 13 -0.74 -9.94 -2.64
N TYR A 14 0.36 -9.48 -2.05
CA TYR A 14 0.56 -8.05 -1.80
C TYR A 14 0.55 -7.23 -3.09
N ASN A 15 1.26 -7.69 -4.13
CA ASN A 15 1.32 -6.99 -5.41
C ASN A 15 -0.03 -6.98 -6.12
N GLU A 16 -0.77 -8.08 -6.08
CA GLU A 16 -2.14 -8.18 -6.58
C GLU A 16 -3.04 -7.14 -5.91
N LEU A 17 -3.09 -7.14 -4.58
CA LEU A 17 -3.93 -6.22 -3.81
C LEU A 17 -3.50 -4.75 -4.00
N ASN A 18 -2.21 -4.45 -4.01
CA ASN A 18 -1.69 -3.10 -4.26
C ASN A 18 -2.11 -2.59 -5.65
N GLY A 19 -2.01 -3.44 -6.68
CA GLY A 19 -2.45 -3.11 -8.04
C GLY A 19 -3.96 -2.88 -8.09
N TYR A 20 -4.73 -3.80 -7.49
CA TYR A 20 -6.18 -3.72 -7.40
C TYR A 20 -6.64 -2.41 -6.74
N PHE A 21 -6.13 -2.10 -5.55
CA PHE A 21 -6.55 -0.90 -4.82
C PHE A 21 -6.12 0.40 -5.49
N ARG A 22 -4.97 0.46 -6.15
CA ARG A 22 -4.60 1.65 -6.94
C ARG A 22 -5.63 1.97 -8.02
N ILE A 23 -6.08 0.94 -8.75
CA ILE A 23 -7.09 1.10 -9.80
C ILE A 23 -8.45 1.45 -9.17
N LYS A 24 -8.84 0.74 -8.10
CA LYS A 24 -10.11 0.94 -7.41
C LYS A 24 -10.24 2.34 -6.82
N ILE A 25 -9.21 2.82 -6.14
CA ILE A 25 -9.17 4.16 -5.54
C ILE A 25 -9.28 5.21 -6.65
N LYS A 26 -8.50 5.08 -7.73
CA LYS A 26 -8.58 5.99 -8.88
C LYS A 26 -9.99 6.04 -9.45
N TYR A 27 -10.60 4.88 -9.68
CA TYR A 27 -11.97 4.79 -10.18
C TYR A 27 -12.97 5.46 -9.24
N LEU A 28 -12.87 5.25 -7.93
CA LEU A 28 -13.75 5.89 -6.94
C LEU A 28 -13.63 7.41 -6.94
N LEU A 29 -12.41 7.93 -7.02
CA LEU A 29 -12.17 9.38 -7.09
C LEU A 29 -12.73 10.00 -8.37
N GLU A 30 -12.82 9.24 -9.46
CA GLU A 30 -13.33 9.70 -10.76
C GLU A 30 -14.84 9.48 -10.94
N SER A 31 -15.45 8.58 -10.17
CA SER A 31 -16.84 8.15 -10.38
C SER A 31 -17.81 8.48 -9.24
N ASP A 32 -17.33 8.66 -8.00
CA ASP A 32 -18.19 9.03 -6.87
C ASP A 32 -18.39 10.55 -6.81
N PRO A 33 -19.61 11.06 -7.05
CA PRO A 33 -19.90 12.50 -7.03
C PRO A 33 -19.57 13.18 -5.70
N PHE A 34 -19.71 12.47 -4.58
CA PHE A 34 -19.42 13.01 -3.26
C PHE A 34 -17.91 13.19 -3.05
N LEU A 35 -17.10 12.22 -3.49
CA LEU A 35 -15.64 12.32 -3.39
C LEU A 35 -15.12 13.43 -4.32
N MET A 36 -15.70 13.56 -5.51
CA MET A 36 -15.37 14.65 -6.43
C MET A 36 -15.67 16.03 -5.82
N GLU A 37 -16.81 16.19 -5.13
CA GLU A 37 -17.13 17.45 -4.43
C GLU A 37 -16.14 17.76 -3.30
N ILE A 38 -15.73 16.76 -2.51
CA ILE A 38 -14.75 16.96 -1.42
C ILE A 38 -13.39 17.41 -1.99
N ILE A 39 -12.94 16.77 -3.08
CA ILE A 39 -11.70 17.16 -3.77
C ILE A 39 -11.82 18.57 -4.34
N ALA A 40 -12.96 18.90 -4.95
CA ALA A 40 -13.22 20.23 -5.51
C ALA A 40 -13.20 21.34 -4.44
N GLN A 41 -13.56 21.01 -3.21
CA GLN A 41 -13.46 21.92 -2.05
C GLN A 41 -12.04 22.04 -1.48
N GLN A 42 -11.01 21.48 -2.14
CA GLN A 42 -9.63 21.39 -1.67
C GLN A 42 -9.48 20.68 -0.32
N ASN A 43 -10.46 19.88 0.08
CA ASN A 43 -10.36 19.07 1.28
C ASN A 43 -9.61 17.78 0.94
N SER A 44 -8.62 17.45 1.76
CA SER A 44 -7.93 16.15 1.69
C SER A 44 -8.89 15.05 2.13
N ILE A 45 -9.13 14.06 1.28
CA ILE A 45 -9.89 12.85 1.65
C ILE A 45 -8.98 11.95 2.47
N ALA A 46 -9.45 11.53 3.65
CA ALA A 46 -8.76 10.51 4.40
C ALA A 46 -9.01 9.13 3.77
N LEU A 47 -7.97 8.29 3.71
CA LEU A 47 -8.06 6.92 3.18
C LEU A 47 -9.18 6.07 3.81
N PRO A 48 -9.45 6.13 5.13
CA PRO A 48 -10.57 5.43 5.74
C PRO A 48 -11.93 5.80 5.14
N ASP A 49 -12.17 7.09 4.91
CA ASP A 49 -13.43 7.58 4.32
C ASP A 49 -13.64 7.02 2.91
N LEU A 50 -12.56 6.77 2.18
CA LEU A 50 -12.60 6.21 0.84
C LEU A 50 -12.83 4.70 0.87
N VAL A 51 -12.27 3.99 1.86
CA VAL A 51 -12.49 2.55 2.08
C VAL A 51 -13.93 2.26 2.50
N ASP A 52 -14.53 3.13 3.33
CA ASP A 52 -15.93 3.01 3.76
C ASP A 52 -16.93 3.09 2.59
N ARG A 53 -16.53 3.70 1.47
CA ARG A 53 -17.32 3.79 0.23
C ARG A 53 -17.17 2.56 -0.67
N MET A 54 -16.23 1.67 -0.36
CA MET A 54 -16.05 0.43 -1.11
C MET A 54 -17.05 -0.64 -0.68
N SER A 55 -17.12 -1.74 -1.44
CA SER A 55 -17.93 -2.89 -1.06
C SER A 55 -17.38 -3.60 0.18
N LEU A 56 -18.21 -4.39 0.87
CA LEU A 56 -17.77 -5.14 2.05
C LEU A 56 -16.65 -6.14 1.73
N ASP A 57 -16.65 -6.71 0.51
CA ASP A 57 -15.58 -7.59 0.03
C ASP A 57 -14.26 -6.81 -0.16
N ASP A 58 -14.33 -5.61 -0.75
CA ASP A 58 -13.17 -4.73 -0.90
C ASP A 58 -12.60 -4.32 0.46
N GLN A 59 -13.45 -4.04 1.44
CA GLN A 59 -13.01 -3.68 2.81
C GLN A 59 -12.27 -4.86 3.48
N GLN A 60 -12.72 -6.10 3.26
CA GLN A 60 -12.01 -7.29 3.77
C GLN A 60 -10.65 -7.46 3.09
N GLN A 61 -10.59 -7.33 1.77
CA GLN A 61 -9.34 -7.36 1.02
C GLN A 61 -8.39 -6.21 1.41
N TRP A 62 -8.94 -5.07 1.82
CA TRP A 62 -8.17 -3.92 2.29
C TRP A 62 -7.52 -4.22 3.64
N ALA A 63 -8.25 -4.85 4.56
CA ALA A 63 -7.70 -5.30 5.83
C ALA A 63 -6.58 -6.34 5.63
N GLU A 64 -6.75 -7.26 4.66
CA GLU A 64 -5.70 -8.21 4.25
C GLU A 64 -4.46 -7.48 3.72
N PHE A 65 -4.65 -6.50 2.84
CA PHE A 65 -3.58 -5.68 2.29
C PHE A 65 -2.79 -4.96 3.39
N LEU A 66 -3.47 -4.33 4.36
CA LEU A 66 -2.82 -3.65 5.49
C LEU A 66 -2.02 -4.62 6.37
N ALA A 67 -2.52 -5.84 6.57
CA ALA A 67 -1.79 -6.86 7.32
C ALA A 67 -0.48 -7.23 6.61
N LEU A 68 -0.53 -7.41 5.28
CA LEU A 68 0.66 -7.68 4.46
C LEU A 68 1.62 -6.49 4.42
N ASP A 69 1.12 -5.25 4.32
CA ASP A 69 1.96 -4.05 4.29
C ASP A 69 2.74 -3.87 5.61
N LYS A 70 2.10 -4.17 6.74
CA LYS A 70 2.77 -4.19 8.05
C LYS A 70 3.90 -5.21 8.10
N LEU A 71 3.71 -6.40 7.50
CA LEU A 71 4.75 -7.43 7.42
C LEU A 71 5.91 -6.96 6.53
N LYS A 72 5.61 -6.35 5.38
CA LYS A 72 6.61 -5.76 4.48
C LYS A 72 7.45 -4.70 5.18
N LEU A 73 6.80 -3.79 5.93
CA LEU A 73 7.49 -2.77 6.70
C LEU A 73 8.42 -3.40 7.76
N HIS A 74 7.95 -4.42 8.48
CA HIS A 74 8.78 -5.13 9.44
C HIS A 74 10.01 -5.78 8.80
N LEU A 75 9.83 -6.44 7.65
CA LEU A 75 10.91 -7.02 6.87
C LEU A 75 11.92 -5.96 6.41
N ASN A 76 11.44 -4.80 5.94
CA ASN A 76 12.29 -3.70 5.52
C ASN A 76 13.11 -3.12 6.69
N ILE A 77 12.49 -2.97 7.86
CA ILE A 77 13.19 -2.54 9.09
C ILE A 77 14.26 -3.55 9.47
N GLN A 78 13.93 -4.84 9.49
CA GLN A 78 14.88 -5.90 9.82
C GLN A 78 16.07 -5.90 8.86
N ASN A 79 15.79 -5.85 7.55
CA ASN A 79 16.81 -5.76 6.50
C ASN A 79 17.74 -4.58 6.72
N HIS A 80 17.18 -3.39 6.98
CA HIS A 80 17.95 -2.18 7.27
C HIS A 80 18.87 -2.34 8.49
N LEU A 81 18.38 -2.93 9.59
CA LEU A 81 19.17 -3.17 10.80
C LEU A 81 20.29 -4.20 10.58
N GLU A 82 20.07 -5.19 9.71
CA GLU A 82 21.07 -6.20 9.35
C GLU A 82 22.05 -5.72 8.26
N GLY A 83 21.89 -4.49 7.74
CA GLY A 83 22.68 -3.96 6.64
C GLY A 83 22.45 -4.68 5.31
N LYS A 84 21.28 -5.32 5.14
CA LYS A 84 20.85 -6.04 3.93
C LYS A 84 19.72 -5.26 3.24
N GLY A 85 19.59 -5.38 1.92
CA GLY A 85 18.50 -4.74 1.17
C GLY A 85 18.60 -3.21 1.11
N THR A 86 17.48 -2.53 0.84
CA THR A 86 17.48 -1.08 0.56
C THR A 86 17.51 -0.26 1.85
N PRO A 87 18.48 0.67 2.02
CA PRO A 87 18.58 1.49 3.22
C PRO A 87 17.40 2.45 3.36
N TYR A 88 16.95 2.66 4.60
CA TYR A 88 16.00 3.72 4.89
C TYR A 88 16.63 5.09 4.60
N SER A 89 15.98 5.88 3.75
CA SER A 89 16.31 7.29 3.53
C SER A 89 15.20 8.17 4.10
N PRO A 90 15.49 9.23 4.89
CA PRO A 90 14.45 10.10 5.43
C PRO A 90 13.54 10.74 4.37
N GLU A 91 14.08 10.97 3.17
CA GLU A 91 13.35 11.59 2.05
C GLU A 91 12.44 10.62 1.30
N ASN A 92 12.82 9.34 1.23
CA ASN A 92 12.18 8.34 0.34
C ASN A 92 11.70 7.07 1.08
N GLY A 93 11.88 7.01 2.40
CA GLY A 93 11.60 5.84 3.23
C GLY A 93 12.47 4.64 2.88
N PHE A 94 11.92 3.43 3.06
CA PHE A 94 12.46 2.19 2.48
C PHE A 94 12.07 2.17 0.99
N ALA A 95 12.74 3.00 0.19
CA ALA A 95 12.54 2.97 -1.25
C ALA A 95 12.77 1.54 -1.73
N SER A 96 11.82 0.95 -2.45
CA SER A 96 12.07 -0.33 -3.10
C SER A 96 13.24 -0.14 -4.07
N ASP A 97 14.19 -1.06 -4.10
CA ASP A 97 15.02 -1.27 -5.29
C ASP A 97 14.09 -1.57 -6.48
N SER A 98 13.59 -0.52 -7.12
CA SER A 98 13.25 -0.51 -8.53
C SER A 98 14.53 -0.31 -9.36
N ALA A 99 15.65 -0.86 -8.89
CA ALA A 99 16.85 -1.07 -9.68
C ALA A 99 16.68 -2.31 -10.58
N ASN A 100 15.56 -2.36 -11.33
CA ASN A 100 15.50 -3.03 -12.64
C ASN A 100 14.22 -2.67 -13.40
N ASN A 101 13.94 -1.37 -13.55
CA ASN A 101 13.12 -0.92 -14.67
C ASN A 101 14.01 -0.12 -15.62
N GLU A 102 15.06 -0.78 -16.13
CA GLU A 102 15.63 -0.46 -17.43
C GLU A 102 14.55 -0.70 -18.48
N ASN A 103 13.70 0.29 -18.72
CA ASN A 103 13.00 0.56 -19.97
C ASN A 103 12.22 1.86 -19.82
N LEU A 104 12.97 2.96 -19.74
CA LEU A 104 12.48 4.27 -20.18
C LEU A 104 12.60 4.29 -21.70
N TRP A 105 11.44 4.31 -22.37
CA TRP A 105 11.30 4.84 -23.71
C TRP A 105 11.59 6.35 -23.71
#